data_AF-A0A254SYQ6-F1
#
_entry.id   AF-A0A254SYQ6-F1
#
_cell.length_a   1.000
_cell.length_b   1.000
_cell.length_c   1.000
_cell.angle_alpha   90.00
_cell.angle_beta   90.00
_cell.angle_gamma   90.00
#
_symmetry.space_group_name_H-M   'P 1'
#
loop_
_entity.id
_entity.type
_entity.pdbx_description
1 polymer ?
#
loop_
_entity_poly.entity_id
_entity_poly.type
_entity_poly.pdbx_seq_one_letter_code
_entity_poly.pdbx_strand_id
1 'polypeptide(L)'
;MRFFSEKYHESICLVRKEKPVDVCWESQKNPDRRYKGCNRIDLHQGEIPAFGYVSGDNLKPVGVYVVVRGRKVPDGVYAYDAVGKSKVPDVVGQLVRVGGREEMKKIVAAFPDKDFAEEAPLIYIFTGLLERSVWHYREAAYAQVMQDVGACAASVMLHSKSKGAKVFALGGFVDDEIAVTLNLPVTEIPLAALAVFPEYSELAFDSVDEGVGETAYSNRSEMETEIGYDPARYPALFMRQNRAENITDLTKCIRIRRLSAQAYPGEEFPLTPAKYDAASYLGKLEDIEMSSRNQHPFRKVGFDLDDFSSMLRWLEVGQINLFGAGLLKIWVISFDVMFVYPGVYRYVPVRKSVFMQSAILNIKKFAKCHAVPEVAENTAFALLLTADLNESCNLLGERAYRYMNLNAGYIAQSMKLSGQMLRKETRCERFFYHDELKKLCEIPEGESIVAEILVGKA
;
A
#
# COMPACT_ATOMS: atom_id res chain seq x y z
N MET A 1 23.29 -12.31 -3.55
CA MET A 1 22.32 -11.60 -2.68
C MET A 1 22.88 -11.48 -1.27
N ARG A 2 22.91 -10.24 -0.78
CA ARG A 2 23.47 -9.83 0.52
C ARG A 2 22.39 -9.84 1.62
N PHE A 3 21.18 -9.44 1.27
CA PHE A 3 20.04 -9.29 2.17
C PHE A 3 19.12 -10.52 2.10
N PHE A 4 18.27 -10.69 3.11
CA PHE A 4 17.25 -11.74 3.11
C PHE A 4 16.08 -11.37 2.20
N SER A 5 15.66 -10.10 2.18
CA SER A 5 14.57 -9.57 1.34
C SER A 5 14.77 -9.83 -0.15
N GLU A 6 16.02 -9.72 -0.64
CA GLU A 6 16.35 -10.07 -2.04
C GLU A 6 16.01 -11.54 -2.34
N LYS A 7 16.48 -12.47 -1.48
CA LYS A 7 16.32 -13.93 -1.63
C LYS A 7 14.87 -14.36 -1.44
N TYR A 8 14.18 -13.73 -0.49
CA TYR A 8 12.76 -13.93 -0.25
C TYR A 8 11.95 -13.51 -1.49
N HIS A 9 12.24 -12.33 -2.07
CA HIS A 9 11.56 -11.84 -3.26
C HIS A 9 11.76 -12.76 -4.47
N GLU A 10 13.00 -13.19 -4.77
CA GLU A 10 13.25 -14.20 -5.81
C GLU A 10 12.43 -15.48 -5.60
N SER A 11 12.32 -15.96 -4.36
CA SER A 11 11.59 -17.19 -4.05
C SER A 11 10.08 -17.12 -4.31
N ILE A 12 9.50 -15.91 -4.41
CA ILE A 12 8.07 -15.70 -4.66
C ILE A 12 7.72 -15.25 -6.09
N CYS A 13 8.70 -14.83 -6.91
CA CYS A 13 8.50 -14.47 -8.33
C CYS A 13 8.15 -15.65 -9.25
N LEU A 14 8.23 -16.89 -8.75
CA LEU A 14 8.05 -18.12 -9.52
C LEU A 14 6.56 -18.51 -9.67
N VAL A 15 5.88 -17.95 -10.66
CA VAL A 15 4.57 -18.43 -11.12
C VAL A 15 4.68 -19.87 -11.62
N ARG A 16 4.24 -20.82 -10.79
CA ARG A 16 4.12 -22.23 -11.18
C ARG A 16 2.95 -22.42 -12.14
N LYS A 17 3.14 -23.25 -13.17
CA LYS A 17 2.10 -23.62 -14.15
C LYS A 17 1.07 -24.63 -13.61
N GLU A 18 1.21 -25.04 -12.36
CA GLU A 18 0.28 -25.91 -11.64
C GLU A 18 -0.95 -25.09 -11.24
N LYS A 19 -2.16 -25.53 -11.61
CA LYS A 19 -3.39 -24.84 -11.18
C LYS A 19 -3.43 -24.78 -9.64
N PRO A 20 -3.66 -23.62 -9.01
CA PRO A 20 -3.80 -23.55 -7.56
C PRO A 20 -4.95 -24.45 -7.09
N VAL A 21 -4.80 -25.00 -5.88
CA VAL A 21 -5.87 -25.79 -5.25
C VAL A 21 -7.05 -24.86 -4.95
N ASP A 22 -8.21 -25.14 -5.53
CA ASP A 22 -9.45 -24.39 -5.29
C ASP A 22 -9.95 -24.63 -3.85
N VAL A 23 -9.46 -23.84 -2.88
CA VAL A 23 -9.92 -23.89 -1.48
C VAL A 23 -10.82 -22.69 -1.20
N CYS A 24 -12.13 -22.89 -1.16
CA CYS A 24 -13.14 -21.82 -1.13
C CYS A 24 -13.28 -21.10 0.24
N TRP A 25 -12.17 -20.61 0.83
CA TRP A 25 -12.13 -19.85 2.10
C TRP A 25 -13.01 -18.60 2.10
N GLU A 26 -13.28 -18.06 0.92
CA GLU A 26 -14.22 -16.96 0.64
C GLU A 26 -15.62 -17.18 1.24
N SER A 27 -16.01 -18.44 1.42
CA SER A 27 -17.29 -18.85 2.02
C SER A 27 -17.28 -18.83 3.56
N GLN A 28 -16.11 -18.73 4.20
CA GLN A 28 -16.01 -18.67 5.65
C GLN A 28 -16.48 -17.31 6.18
N LYS A 29 -17.72 -17.31 6.68
CA LYS A 29 -18.13 -16.34 7.71
C LYS A 29 -17.32 -16.61 8.98
N ASN A 30 -16.15 -15.97 9.08
CA ASN A 30 -15.38 -15.85 10.32
C ASN A 30 -15.78 -14.55 11.02
N PRO A 31 -16.85 -14.52 11.85
CA PRO A 31 -17.05 -13.43 12.79
C PRO A 31 -15.86 -13.43 13.74
N ASP A 32 -15.19 -12.29 13.91
CA ASP A 32 -13.98 -12.23 14.73
C ASP A 32 -14.33 -12.47 16.20
N ARG A 33 -14.06 -13.71 16.65
CA ARG A 33 -14.46 -14.21 17.98
C ARG A 33 -13.70 -13.52 19.11
N ARG A 34 -12.58 -12.84 18.83
CA ARG A 34 -11.81 -12.06 19.81
C ARG A 34 -12.65 -10.98 20.48
N TYR A 35 -13.64 -10.45 19.75
CA TYR A 35 -14.45 -9.30 20.15
C TYR A 35 -15.81 -9.67 20.76
N LYS A 36 -15.99 -10.94 21.17
CA LYS A 36 -17.24 -11.42 21.77
C LYS A 36 -17.41 -10.87 23.19
N GLY A 37 -18.32 -9.91 23.36
CA GLY A 37 -18.63 -9.28 24.65
C GLY A 37 -17.90 -7.96 24.89
N CYS A 38 -17.04 -7.52 23.97
CA CYS A 38 -16.46 -6.18 23.98
C CYS A 38 -17.52 -5.12 23.66
N ASN A 39 -17.39 -3.93 24.25
CA ASN A 39 -18.27 -2.80 23.94
C ASN A 39 -18.12 -2.38 22.47
N ARG A 40 -19.25 -2.18 21.79
CA ARG A 40 -19.32 -1.79 20.38
C ARG A 40 -20.02 -0.44 20.25
N ILE A 41 -19.51 0.38 19.34
CA ILE A 41 -20.06 1.67 18.95
C ILE A 41 -20.41 1.56 17.46
N ASP A 42 -21.68 1.82 17.11
CA ASP A 42 -22.10 1.90 15.72
C ASP A 42 -21.48 3.12 15.04
N LEU A 43 -21.12 2.98 13.76
CA LEU A 43 -20.60 4.05 12.93
C LEU A 43 -21.58 4.36 11.80
N HIS A 44 -21.85 5.63 11.60
CA HIS A 44 -22.62 6.13 10.47
C HIS A 44 -21.73 6.68 9.35
N GLN A 45 -22.33 6.88 8.19
CA GLN A 45 -21.66 7.38 6.99
C GLN A 45 -20.93 8.70 7.29
N GLY A 46 -19.66 8.78 6.90
CA GLY A 46 -18.82 9.96 7.07
C GLY A 46 -18.15 10.15 8.45
N GLU A 47 -18.49 9.37 9.49
CA GLU A 47 -17.85 9.49 10.81
C GLU A 47 -16.43 8.93 10.86
N ILE A 48 -16.19 7.84 10.12
CA ILE A 48 -14.89 7.20 9.88
C ILE A 48 -14.82 6.83 8.39
N PRO A 49 -13.65 6.85 7.73
CA PRO A 49 -13.48 6.39 6.35
C PRO A 49 -14.22 5.08 6.05
N ALA A 50 -14.91 5.03 4.91
CA ALA A 50 -15.28 3.77 4.30
C ALA A 50 -13.99 3.07 3.82
N PHE A 51 -13.65 1.94 4.44
CA PHE A 51 -12.42 1.19 4.14
C PHE A 51 -12.57 0.33 2.87
N GLY A 52 -13.01 0.93 1.77
CA GLY A 52 -12.88 0.33 0.45
C GLY A 52 -11.43 0.42 -0.01
N TYR A 53 -10.79 -0.72 -0.32
CA TYR A 53 -9.43 -0.77 -0.85
C TYR A 53 -9.27 -1.90 -1.86
N VAL A 54 -8.36 -1.73 -2.84
CA VAL A 54 -7.91 -2.80 -3.73
C VAL A 54 -7.24 -3.88 -2.88
N SER A 55 -7.81 -5.09 -2.91
CA SER A 55 -7.32 -6.25 -2.17
C SER A 55 -6.99 -7.41 -3.12
N GLY A 56 -5.94 -8.16 -2.82
CA GLY A 56 -5.60 -9.41 -3.50
C GLY A 56 -6.79 -10.37 -3.52
N ASP A 57 -7.31 -10.61 -4.73
CA ASP A 57 -8.48 -11.44 -5.04
C ASP A 57 -9.72 -11.20 -4.12
N ASN A 58 -9.81 -9.96 -3.60
CA ASN A 58 -10.83 -9.51 -2.63
C ASN A 58 -10.83 -10.28 -1.30
N LEU A 59 -9.69 -10.86 -0.89
CA LEU A 59 -9.50 -11.66 0.33
C LEU A 59 -9.50 -10.82 1.62
N LYS A 60 -9.30 -9.50 1.51
CA LYS A 60 -9.40 -8.50 2.59
C LYS A 60 -8.56 -8.87 3.83
N PRO A 61 -7.23 -9.01 3.71
CA PRO A 61 -6.36 -9.38 4.82
C PRO A 61 -6.10 -8.23 5.81
N VAL A 62 -6.53 -7.00 5.54
CA VAL A 62 -6.24 -5.87 6.42
C VAL A 62 -7.16 -5.87 7.64
N GLY A 63 -6.57 -5.97 8.82
CA GLY A 63 -7.17 -5.52 10.07
C GLY A 63 -6.87 -4.04 10.30
N VAL A 64 -7.78 -3.32 10.96
CA VAL A 64 -7.61 -1.91 11.27
C VAL A 64 -7.94 -1.67 12.73
N TYR A 65 -7.02 -1.02 13.43
CA TYR A 65 -7.19 -0.52 14.78
C TYR A 65 -7.09 1.01 14.77
N VAL A 66 -7.80 1.67 15.69
CA VAL A 66 -7.86 3.12 15.80
C VAL A 66 -7.67 3.52 17.26
N VAL A 67 -6.62 4.29 17.55
CA VAL A 67 -6.51 5.08 18.78
C VAL A 67 -7.34 6.34 18.58
N VAL A 68 -8.22 6.64 19.55
CA VAL A 68 -9.09 7.83 19.52
C VAL A 68 -8.81 8.70 20.75
N ARG A 69 -8.69 10.02 20.54
CA ARG A 69 -8.56 11.04 21.59
C ARG A 69 -9.47 12.23 21.30
N GLY A 70 -10.20 12.71 22.31
CA GLY A 70 -10.88 14.02 22.24
C GLY A 70 -11.95 14.15 21.13
N ARG A 71 -12.66 13.05 20.81
CA ARG A 71 -13.75 13.01 19.81
C ARG A 71 -15.09 12.69 20.49
N LYS A 72 -16.17 12.61 19.70
CA LYS A 72 -17.48 12.09 20.14
C LYS A 72 -17.39 10.63 20.63
N VAL A 73 -16.52 9.83 19.99
CA VAL A 73 -16.13 8.51 20.45
C VAL A 73 -15.19 8.68 21.65
N PRO A 74 -15.44 8.02 22.80
CA PRO A 74 -14.59 8.14 23.99
C PRO A 74 -13.13 7.74 23.76
N ASP A 75 -12.21 8.28 24.57
CA ASP A 75 -10.78 7.94 24.48
C ASP A 75 -10.54 6.43 24.64
N GLY A 76 -9.73 5.85 23.76
CA GLY A 76 -9.39 4.43 23.85
C GLY A 76 -8.73 3.87 22.60
N VAL A 77 -8.49 2.57 22.62
CA VAL A 77 -8.05 1.78 21.46
C VAL A 77 -9.21 0.93 20.99
N TYR A 78 -9.48 0.97 19.69
CA TYR A 78 -10.61 0.30 19.05
C TYR A 78 -10.17 -0.56 17.88
N ALA A 79 -10.77 -1.73 17.69
CA ALA A 79 -10.69 -2.49 16.43
C ALA A 79 -11.89 -2.10 15.56
N TYR A 80 -11.67 -1.88 14.26
CA TYR A 80 -12.75 -1.59 13.31
C TYR A 80 -13.32 -2.89 12.71
N ASP A 81 -14.64 -3.05 12.85
CA ASP A 81 -15.41 -4.16 12.32
C ASP A 81 -16.29 -3.69 11.15
N ALA A 82 -15.80 -3.90 9.93
CA ALA A 82 -16.48 -3.52 8.69
C ALA A 82 -17.82 -4.26 8.46
N VAL A 83 -17.98 -5.44 9.05
CA VAL A 83 -19.19 -6.28 8.90
C VAL A 83 -20.11 -6.19 10.11
N GLY A 84 -19.67 -5.52 11.18
CA GLY A 84 -20.47 -5.18 12.34
C GLY A 84 -21.66 -4.29 11.97
N LYS A 85 -22.86 -4.75 12.33
CA LYS A 85 -24.14 -4.02 12.22
C LYS A 85 -24.93 -4.25 13.50
N SER A 86 -25.59 -3.22 14.00
CA SER A 86 -26.64 -3.38 15.02
C SER A 86 -28.02 -3.54 14.34
N LYS A 87 -29.10 -3.19 15.04
CA LYS A 87 -30.46 -3.09 14.49
C LYS A 87 -30.84 -1.66 14.11
N VAL A 88 -29.94 -0.70 14.29
CA VAL A 88 -30.11 0.70 13.88
C VAL A 88 -29.95 0.79 12.35
N PRO A 89 -30.74 1.61 11.64
CA PRO A 89 -30.51 1.87 10.22
C PRO A 89 -29.15 2.54 9.97
N ASP A 90 -28.69 2.47 8.72
CA ASP A 90 -27.57 3.27 8.19
C ASP A 90 -26.22 3.13 8.95
N VAL A 91 -26.02 1.98 9.60
CA VAL A 91 -24.75 1.59 10.23
C VAL A 91 -23.78 1.09 9.18
N VAL A 92 -22.70 1.82 8.91
CA VAL A 92 -21.67 1.47 7.90
C VAL A 92 -20.59 0.54 8.45
N GLY A 93 -20.38 0.52 9.77
CA GLY A 93 -19.50 -0.42 10.46
C GLY A 93 -19.60 -0.26 11.98
N GLN A 94 -18.69 -0.89 12.75
CA GLN A 94 -18.62 -0.72 14.20
C GLN A 94 -17.17 -0.52 14.68
N LEU A 95 -16.98 0.32 15.71
CA LEU A 95 -15.77 0.29 16.54
C LEU A 95 -15.99 -0.65 17.73
N VAL A 96 -15.13 -1.66 17.87
CA VAL A 96 -15.03 -2.52 19.06
C VAL A 96 -13.99 -1.93 19.99
N ARG A 97 -14.30 -1.62 21.25
CA ARG A 97 -13.28 -1.18 22.22
C ARG A 97 -12.41 -2.36 22.65
N VAL A 98 -11.10 -2.25 22.44
CA VAL A 98 -10.11 -3.29 22.78
C VAL A 98 -9.08 -2.84 23.83
N GLY A 99 -8.89 -1.53 24.03
CA GLY A 99 -7.95 -0.98 25.03
C GLY A 99 -8.38 0.37 25.61
N GLY A 100 -7.75 0.73 26.72
CA GLY A 100 -7.95 2.00 27.44
C GLY A 100 -6.69 2.87 27.42
N ARG A 101 -6.58 3.77 28.40
CA ARG A 101 -5.48 4.76 28.49
C ARG A 101 -4.08 4.13 28.59
N GLU A 102 -3.94 2.98 29.23
CA GLU A 102 -2.63 2.31 29.33
C GLU A 102 -2.20 1.67 28.00
N GLU A 103 -3.13 1.17 27.21
CA GLU A 103 -2.86 0.64 25.86
C GLU A 103 -2.53 1.80 24.90
N MET A 104 -3.19 2.95 25.05
CA MET A 104 -2.85 4.17 24.29
C MET A 104 -1.41 4.64 24.58
N LYS A 105 -0.98 4.66 25.85
CA LYS A 105 0.40 5.01 26.23
C LYS A 105 1.42 4.04 25.65
N LYS A 106 1.17 2.72 25.73
CA LYS A 106 2.05 1.69 25.16
C LYS A 106 2.17 1.83 23.65
N ILE A 107 1.07 2.09 22.95
CA ILE A 107 1.07 2.36 21.50
C ILE A 107 1.93 3.59 21.17
N VAL A 108 1.78 4.70 21.90
CA VAL A 108 2.64 5.89 21.74
C VAL A 108 4.11 5.55 21.99
N ALA A 109 4.39 4.82 23.07
CA ALA A 109 5.74 4.46 23.48
C ALA A 109 6.49 3.61 22.44
N ALA A 110 5.78 2.89 21.58
CA ALA A 110 6.37 2.09 20.50
C ALA A 110 6.81 2.91 19.27
N PHE A 111 6.39 4.18 19.12
CA PHE A 111 6.82 5.04 18.01
C PHE A 111 8.13 5.81 18.33
N PRO A 112 8.94 6.19 17.32
CA PRO A 112 10.09 7.07 17.53
C PRO A 112 9.68 8.49 17.97
N ASP A 113 8.79 9.13 17.20
CA ASP A 113 8.31 10.50 17.43
C ASP A 113 7.14 10.50 18.45
N LYS A 114 7.42 10.14 19.71
CA LYS A 114 6.42 9.85 20.76
C LYS A 114 5.47 11.02 21.02
N ASP A 115 6.00 12.22 21.21
CA ASP A 115 5.23 13.42 21.54
C ASP A 115 4.23 13.75 20.41
N PHE A 116 4.66 13.59 19.16
CA PHE A 116 3.80 13.72 17.98
C PHE A 116 2.69 12.64 17.92
N ALA A 117 3.02 11.40 18.28
CA ALA A 117 2.04 10.32 18.38
C ALA A 117 1.08 10.47 19.59
N GLU A 118 1.46 11.18 20.66
CA GLU A 118 0.59 11.48 21.79
C GLU A 118 -0.46 12.54 21.43
N GLU A 119 -0.06 13.62 20.77
CA GLU A 119 -0.96 14.71 20.34
C GLU A 119 -1.90 14.33 19.18
N ALA A 120 -1.58 13.28 18.40
CA ALA A 120 -2.42 12.81 17.29
C ALA A 120 -3.86 12.44 17.74
N PRO A 121 -4.92 13.17 17.31
CA PRO A 121 -6.29 12.88 17.76
C PRO A 121 -6.85 11.54 17.28
N LEU A 122 -6.26 11.00 16.21
CA LEU A 122 -6.50 9.67 15.67
C LEU A 122 -5.16 9.05 15.23
N ILE A 123 -4.89 7.81 15.65
CA ILE A 123 -3.86 6.96 15.05
C ILE A 123 -4.55 5.71 14.48
N TYR A 124 -4.48 5.51 13.17
CA TYR A 124 -4.85 4.24 12.55
C TYR A 124 -3.63 3.31 12.57
N ILE A 125 -3.82 2.07 12.96
CA ILE A 125 -2.81 1.00 12.89
C ILE A 125 -3.37 -0.10 12.00
N PHE A 126 -2.62 -0.47 10.97
CA PHE A 126 -3.03 -1.44 9.97
C PHE A 126 -2.24 -2.73 10.15
N THR A 127 -2.99 -3.83 10.24
CA THR A 127 -2.46 -5.18 10.49
C THR A 127 -2.72 -6.10 9.31
N GLY A 128 -1.85 -7.10 9.13
CA GLY A 128 -1.95 -8.11 8.09
C GLY A 128 -2.37 -9.47 8.64
N LEU A 129 -3.61 -9.88 8.40
CA LEU A 129 -4.18 -11.20 8.74
C LEU A 129 -3.72 -12.24 7.71
N LEU A 130 -2.51 -12.79 7.89
CA LEU A 130 -1.85 -13.64 6.90
C LEU A 130 -2.67 -14.89 6.54
N GLU A 131 -3.41 -15.46 7.50
CA GLU A 131 -4.29 -16.61 7.30
C GLU A 131 -5.33 -16.43 6.19
N ARG A 132 -5.76 -15.18 5.90
CA ARG A 132 -6.70 -14.88 4.81
C ARG A 132 -6.07 -15.01 3.41
N SER A 133 -4.74 -14.97 3.31
CA SER A 133 -3.99 -14.89 2.03
C SER A 133 -3.00 -16.04 1.81
N VAL A 134 -2.44 -16.64 2.86
CA VAL A 134 -1.40 -17.70 2.78
C VAL A 134 -1.91 -18.99 2.12
N TRP A 135 -3.21 -19.30 2.21
CA TRP A 135 -3.77 -20.47 1.51
C TRP A 135 -3.71 -20.32 -0.02
N HIS A 136 -3.82 -19.08 -0.52
CA HIS A 136 -3.88 -18.74 -1.93
C HIS A 136 -2.49 -18.43 -2.49
N TYR A 137 -1.85 -17.36 -2.00
CA TYR A 137 -0.57 -16.86 -2.49
C TYR A 137 0.66 -17.56 -1.89
N ARG A 138 0.48 -18.48 -0.92
CA ARG A 138 1.57 -19.21 -0.25
C ARG A 138 2.59 -18.23 0.37
N GLU A 139 3.88 -18.37 0.07
CA GLU A 139 4.94 -17.47 0.56
C GLU A 139 4.75 -16.03 0.08
N ALA A 140 4.22 -15.82 -1.14
CA ALA A 140 3.95 -14.49 -1.71
C ALA A 140 2.86 -13.71 -0.96
N ALA A 141 2.08 -14.38 -0.11
CA ALA A 141 0.99 -13.77 0.65
C ALA A 141 1.44 -12.57 1.48
N TYR A 142 2.64 -12.60 2.07
CA TYR A 142 3.11 -11.49 2.90
C TYR A 142 3.37 -10.22 2.07
N ALA A 143 3.98 -10.35 0.88
CA ALA A 143 4.09 -9.24 -0.06
C ALA A 143 2.71 -8.69 -0.45
N GLN A 144 1.74 -9.57 -0.77
CA GLN A 144 0.39 -9.13 -1.11
C GLN A 144 -0.33 -8.44 0.04
N VAL A 145 -0.21 -8.96 1.27
CA VAL A 145 -0.85 -8.38 2.46
C VAL A 145 -0.29 -7.00 2.76
N MET A 146 1.01 -6.76 2.52
CA MET A 146 1.60 -5.42 2.64
C MET A 146 1.09 -4.45 1.56
N GLN A 147 0.84 -4.92 0.32
CA GLN A 147 0.20 -4.11 -0.72
C GLN A 147 -1.27 -3.81 -0.38
N ASP A 148 -2.01 -4.77 0.14
CA ASP A 148 -3.39 -4.57 0.61
C ASP A 148 -3.45 -3.58 1.79
N VAL A 149 -2.50 -3.63 2.72
CA VAL A 149 -2.35 -2.62 3.79
C VAL A 149 -2.04 -1.23 3.22
N GLY A 150 -1.12 -1.14 2.25
CA GLY A 150 -0.80 0.12 1.57
C GLY A 150 -2.01 0.73 0.86
N ALA A 151 -2.84 -0.11 0.23
CA ALA A 151 -4.08 0.29 -0.40
C ALA A 151 -5.12 0.78 0.63
N CYS A 152 -5.25 0.10 1.77
CA CYS A 152 -6.13 0.52 2.86
C CYS A 152 -5.68 1.86 3.48
N ALA A 153 -4.38 2.05 3.69
CA ALA A 153 -3.79 3.30 4.16
C ALA A 153 -4.05 4.47 3.19
N ALA A 154 -3.95 4.23 1.87
CA ALA A 154 -4.26 5.26 0.87
C ALA A 154 -5.73 5.72 0.91
N SER A 155 -6.68 4.80 1.08
CA SER A 155 -8.09 5.17 1.23
C SER A 155 -8.34 6.01 2.48
N VAL A 156 -7.80 5.59 3.64
CA VAL A 156 -7.88 6.37 4.89
C VAL A 156 -7.27 7.75 4.71
N MET A 157 -6.07 7.83 4.13
CA MET A 157 -5.38 9.09 3.87
C MET A 157 -6.18 10.02 2.96
N LEU A 158 -6.65 9.55 1.81
CA LEU A 158 -7.31 10.39 0.82
C LEU A 158 -8.69 10.86 1.28
N HIS A 159 -9.46 10.01 1.98
CA HIS A 159 -10.71 10.40 2.65
C HIS A 159 -10.46 11.37 3.83
N SER A 160 -9.36 11.22 4.58
CA SER A 160 -9.01 12.20 5.61
C SER A 160 -8.60 13.54 5.00
N LYS A 161 -7.80 13.53 3.93
CA LYS A 161 -7.41 14.74 3.18
C LYS A 161 -8.61 15.45 2.53
N SER A 162 -9.65 14.73 2.07
CA SER A 162 -10.88 15.37 1.56
C SER A 162 -11.68 16.10 2.63
N LYS A 163 -11.49 15.74 3.91
CA LYS A 163 -12.07 16.42 5.08
C LYS A 163 -11.11 17.44 5.71
N GLY A 164 -10.16 17.97 4.92
CA GLY A 164 -9.16 18.96 5.34
C GLY A 164 -8.08 18.44 6.30
N ALA A 165 -8.12 17.16 6.68
CA ALA A 165 -7.21 16.64 7.70
C ALA A 165 -5.78 16.45 7.17
N LYS A 166 -4.81 16.85 7.98
CA LYS A 166 -3.39 16.56 7.77
C LYS A 166 -3.12 15.10 8.18
N VAL A 167 -2.44 14.34 7.33
CA VAL A 167 -2.24 12.89 7.52
C VAL A 167 -0.77 12.55 7.33
N PHE A 168 -0.20 11.79 8.27
CA PHE A 168 1.22 11.46 8.33
C PHE A 168 1.42 9.95 8.45
N ALA A 169 2.36 9.41 7.68
CA ALA A 169 2.73 8.00 7.79
C ALA A 169 3.67 7.75 8.96
N LEU A 170 3.31 6.75 9.77
CA LEU A 170 4.12 6.21 10.85
C LEU A 170 4.57 4.79 10.46
N GLY A 171 5.62 4.71 9.64
CA GLY A 171 6.19 3.45 9.17
C GLY A 171 7.20 2.79 10.13
N GLY A 172 7.69 3.54 11.13
CA GLY A 172 8.61 3.05 12.16
C GLY A 172 7.89 2.93 13.50
N PHE A 173 7.95 1.75 14.10
CA PHE A 173 7.44 1.45 15.43
C PHE A 173 8.03 0.11 15.90
N VAL A 174 8.11 -0.14 17.21
CA VAL A 174 8.50 -1.44 17.76
C VAL A 174 7.37 -2.44 17.51
N ASP A 175 7.55 -3.33 16.54
CA ASP A 175 6.47 -4.21 16.05
C ASP A 175 5.96 -5.16 17.14
N ASP A 176 6.87 -5.67 17.98
CA ASP A 176 6.52 -6.58 19.07
C ASP A 176 5.69 -5.87 20.17
N GLU A 177 5.95 -4.58 20.46
CA GLU A 177 5.18 -3.80 21.44
C GLU A 177 3.76 -3.49 20.95
N ILE A 178 3.62 -3.13 19.67
CA ILE A 178 2.29 -2.95 19.04
C ILE A 178 1.52 -4.27 19.03
N ALA A 179 2.16 -5.38 18.65
CA ALA A 179 1.52 -6.69 18.59
C ALA A 179 1.04 -7.19 19.96
N VAL A 180 1.86 -7.04 21.02
CA VAL A 180 1.47 -7.38 22.39
C VAL A 180 0.38 -6.44 22.92
N THR A 181 0.47 -5.14 22.65
CA THR A 181 -0.52 -4.16 23.17
C THR A 181 -1.89 -4.32 22.52
N LEU A 182 -1.95 -4.68 21.23
CA LEU A 182 -3.20 -5.00 20.53
C LEU A 182 -3.66 -6.46 20.74
N ASN A 183 -2.89 -7.27 21.47
CA ASN A 183 -3.14 -8.70 21.71
C ASN A 183 -3.37 -9.49 20.40
N LEU A 184 -2.47 -9.30 19.43
CA LEU A 184 -2.56 -9.93 18.11
C LEU A 184 -2.18 -11.41 18.17
N PRO A 185 -2.89 -12.30 17.43
CA PRO A 185 -2.45 -13.68 17.22
C PRO A 185 -1.18 -13.73 16.36
N VAL A 186 -0.43 -14.82 16.42
CA VAL A 186 0.79 -15.03 15.61
C VAL A 186 0.57 -15.07 14.08
N THR A 187 -0.69 -15.07 13.63
CA THR A 187 -1.11 -14.96 12.23
C THR A 187 -1.46 -13.52 11.80
N GLU A 188 -1.38 -12.54 12.73
CA GLU A 188 -1.66 -11.13 12.48
C GLU A 188 -0.47 -10.25 12.87
N ILE A 189 -0.06 -9.36 11.96
CA ILE A 189 1.20 -8.59 12.06
C ILE A 189 0.90 -7.09 11.92
N PRO A 190 1.44 -6.20 12.77
CA PRO A 190 1.36 -4.75 12.54
C PRO A 190 2.31 -4.34 11.41
N LEU A 191 1.79 -3.66 10.38
CA LEU A 191 2.55 -3.37 9.15
C LEU A 191 2.72 -1.87 8.88
N ALA A 192 1.73 -1.04 9.23
CA ALA A 192 1.77 0.40 9.02
C ALA A 192 0.90 1.14 10.04
N ALA A 193 1.13 2.44 10.23
CA ALA A 193 0.21 3.32 10.93
C ALA A 193 0.10 4.71 10.25
N LEU A 194 -1.00 5.43 10.50
CA LEU A 194 -1.24 6.80 10.06
C LEU A 194 -1.72 7.66 11.24
N ALA A 195 -1.07 8.80 11.48
CA ALA A 195 -1.60 9.84 12.37
C ALA A 195 -2.47 10.82 11.56
N VAL A 196 -3.61 11.23 12.12
CA VAL A 196 -4.57 12.15 11.46
C VAL A 196 -4.92 13.32 12.36
N PHE A 197 -4.52 14.52 11.94
CA PHE A 197 -4.70 15.80 12.62
C PHE A 197 -5.74 16.69 11.91
N PRO A 198 -6.45 17.58 12.64
CA PRO A 198 -7.28 18.60 12.00
C PRO A 198 -6.43 19.58 11.17
N GLU A 199 -7.05 20.20 10.17
CA GLU A 199 -6.45 21.19 9.26
C GLU A 199 -5.61 22.25 10.01
N TYR A 200 -6.20 22.87 11.03
CA TYR A 200 -5.63 23.96 11.82
C TYR A 200 -4.72 23.51 12.97
N SER A 201 -4.23 22.27 12.98
CA SER A 201 -3.19 21.87 13.94
C SER A 201 -1.85 22.52 13.60
N GLU A 202 -1.31 23.29 14.56
CA GLU A 202 -0.02 23.99 14.48
C GLU A 202 1.14 22.99 14.48
N LEU A 203 1.18 22.04 15.43
CA LEU A 203 2.15 20.94 15.45
C LEU A 203 2.23 20.20 14.10
N ALA A 204 1.06 19.94 13.49
CA ALA A 204 0.98 19.30 12.17
C ALA A 204 1.23 20.25 10.99
N PHE A 205 1.34 21.56 11.20
CA PHE A 205 1.90 22.48 10.21
C PHE A 205 3.43 22.35 10.22
N ASP A 206 4.05 22.59 11.38
CA ASP A 206 5.52 22.60 11.56
C ASP A 206 6.15 21.24 11.19
N SER A 207 5.47 20.14 11.54
CA SER A 207 5.90 18.76 11.23
C SER A 207 6.01 18.47 9.73
N VAL A 208 5.31 19.20 8.85
CA VAL A 208 5.43 19.03 7.39
C VAL A 208 6.77 19.57 6.90
N ASP A 209 7.19 20.74 7.38
CA ASP A 209 8.46 21.34 6.99
C ASP A 209 9.65 20.53 7.55
N GLU A 210 9.54 20.00 8.78
CA GLU A 210 10.51 19.04 9.34
C GLU A 210 10.53 17.67 8.63
N GLY A 211 9.56 17.40 7.76
CA GLY A 211 9.50 16.19 6.92
C GLY A 211 8.95 14.95 7.61
N VAL A 212 8.17 15.09 8.67
CA VAL A 212 7.40 13.97 9.26
C VAL A 212 6.47 13.42 8.18
N GLY A 213 6.43 12.09 8.01
CA GLY A 213 5.69 11.44 6.92
C GLY A 213 6.37 11.48 5.54
N GLU A 214 7.53 12.13 5.38
CA GLU A 214 8.42 11.96 4.21
C GLU A 214 9.69 11.15 4.53
N THR A 215 9.79 10.67 5.77
CA THR A 215 10.92 9.91 6.29
C THR A 215 10.55 8.45 6.53
N ALA A 216 11.45 7.54 6.18
CA ALA A 216 11.36 6.13 6.53
C ALA A 216 12.33 5.78 7.66
N TYR A 217 11.97 4.79 8.46
CA TYR A 217 12.71 4.38 9.65
C TYR A 217 13.49 3.09 9.39
N SER A 218 14.82 3.21 9.41
CA SER A 218 15.74 2.15 9.01
C SER A 218 16.08 1.23 10.19
N ASN A 219 15.77 -0.06 10.06
CA ASN A 219 16.23 -1.08 11.01
C ASN A 219 17.64 -1.60 10.70
N ARG A 220 18.38 -0.96 9.76
CA ARG A 220 19.71 -1.43 9.33
C ARG A 220 20.70 -1.60 10.49
N SER A 221 20.66 -0.72 11.49
CA SER A 221 21.54 -0.76 12.66
C SER A 221 21.28 -1.95 13.60
N GLU A 222 20.13 -2.61 13.47
CA GLU A 222 19.74 -3.79 14.25
C GLU A 222 20.12 -5.10 13.52
N MET A 223 20.62 -5.01 12.29
CA MET A 223 21.01 -6.17 11.49
C MET A 223 22.36 -6.73 11.95
N GLU A 224 22.32 -7.69 12.87
CA GLU A 224 23.49 -8.52 13.20
C GLU A 224 23.96 -9.33 11.97
N THR A 225 25.27 -9.52 11.85
CA THR A 225 25.89 -10.18 10.69
C THR A 225 25.48 -11.65 10.52
N GLU A 226 25.09 -12.30 11.61
CA GLU A 226 24.53 -13.65 11.65
C GLU A 226 23.31 -13.65 12.56
N ILE A 227 22.12 -13.42 11.99
CA ILE A 227 20.86 -13.58 12.73
C ILE A 227 20.80 -15.02 13.26
N GLY A 228 20.69 -15.17 14.59
CA GLY A 228 20.47 -16.43 15.31
C GLY A 228 19.12 -17.06 14.96
N TYR A 229 19.01 -17.54 13.72
CA TYR A 229 17.76 -17.99 13.12
C TYR A 229 17.41 -19.41 13.59
N ASP A 230 16.39 -19.54 14.44
CA ASP A 230 15.82 -20.83 14.83
C ASP A 230 14.85 -21.36 13.74
N PRO A 231 15.20 -22.47 13.03
CA PRO A 231 14.34 -23.04 12.00
C PRO A 231 13.03 -23.63 12.52
N ALA A 232 12.96 -24.00 13.81
CA ALA A 232 11.75 -24.54 14.42
C ALA A 232 10.71 -23.46 14.73
N ARG A 233 11.13 -22.21 14.97
CA ARG A 233 10.24 -21.11 15.38
C ARG A 233 9.54 -20.38 14.23
N TYR A 234 10.16 -20.30 13.06
CA TYR A 234 9.65 -19.51 11.91
C TYR A 234 9.70 -20.29 10.58
N PRO A 235 9.04 -21.47 10.48
CA PRO A 235 9.26 -22.42 9.40
C PRO A 235 9.07 -21.86 7.98
N ALA A 236 8.01 -21.07 7.73
CA ALA A 236 7.74 -20.45 6.44
C ALA A 236 8.63 -19.22 6.18
N LEU A 237 9.06 -18.99 4.94
CA LEU A 237 10.01 -17.92 4.60
C LEU A 237 9.45 -16.53 4.91
N PHE A 238 8.15 -16.30 4.70
CA PHE A 238 7.47 -15.05 5.02
C PHE A 238 7.54 -14.67 6.50
N MET A 239 7.59 -15.65 7.42
CA MET A 239 7.73 -15.37 8.86
C MET A 239 9.13 -14.87 9.19
N ARG A 240 10.15 -15.39 8.48
CA ARG A 240 11.54 -14.96 8.58
C ARG A 240 11.71 -13.56 8.02
N GLN A 241 11.10 -13.29 6.86
CA GLN A 241 11.05 -11.96 6.25
C GLN A 241 10.47 -10.95 7.23
N ASN A 242 9.28 -11.22 7.78
CA ASN A 242 8.69 -10.34 8.78
C ASN A 242 9.61 -10.11 9.98
N ARG A 243 10.23 -11.16 10.53
CA ARG A 243 11.12 -10.99 11.69
C ARG A 243 12.37 -10.17 11.37
N ALA A 244 12.90 -10.27 10.16
CA ALA A 244 14.04 -9.51 9.70
C ALA A 244 13.70 -8.02 9.46
N GLU A 245 12.46 -7.72 9.08
CA GLU A 245 11.93 -6.35 8.90
C GLU A 245 11.56 -5.64 10.22
N ASN A 246 11.38 -6.36 11.32
CA ASN A 246 10.95 -5.76 12.58
C ASN A 246 11.99 -4.77 13.13
N ILE A 247 11.50 -3.71 13.75
CA ILE A 247 12.25 -2.82 14.65
C ILE A 247 12.05 -3.36 16.07
N THR A 248 13.14 -3.54 16.80
CA THR A 248 13.16 -4.00 18.20
C THR A 248 13.73 -2.95 19.15
N ASP A 249 14.51 -2.00 18.64
CA ASP A 249 15.19 -0.98 19.43
C ASP A 249 15.21 0.38 18.72
N LEU A 250 14.30 1.27 19.15
CA LEU A 250 14.18 2.64 18.63
C LEU A 250 15.49 3.45 18.75
N THR A 251 16.39 3.12 19.69
CA THR A 251 17.65 3.86 19.88
C THR A 251 18.68 3.57 18.78
N LYS A 252 18.51 2.45 18.07
CA LYS A 252 19.33 2.06 16.91
C LYS A 252 18.72 2.49 15.58
N CYS A 253 17.41 2.74 15.54
CA CYS A 253 16.66 3.03 14.33
C CYS A 253 17.00 4.41 13.75
N ILE A 254 17.30 4.49 12.45
CA ILE A 254 17.74 5.75 11.80
C ILE A 254 16.60 6.34 10.95
N ARG A 255 16.26 7.62 11.16
CA ARG A 255 15.31 8.38 10.32
C ARG A 255 15.98 8.81 9.01
N ILE A 256 15.45 8.39 7.86
CA ILE A 256 16.04 8.69 6.53
C ILE A 256 15.03 9.41 5.63
N ARG A 257 15.41 10.59 5.11
CA ARG A 257 14.75 11.33 4.02
C ARG A 257 15.67 11.30 2.79
N ARG A 258 15.16 11.00 1.60
CA ARG A 258 15.95 11.03 0.33
C ARG A 258 15.34 12.02 -0.65
N LEU A 259 16.07 13.08 -0.97
CA LEU A 259 15.73 14.01 -2.03
C LEU A 259 16.32 13.51 -3.36
N SER A 260 15.60 12.58 -4.02
CA SER A 260 16.06 11.98 -5.28
C SER A 260 15.72 12.87 -6.49
N ALA A 261 16.61 13.78 -6.83
CA ALA A 261 16.49 14.73 -7.95
C ALA A 261 17.43 14.38 -9.12
N GLN A 262 17.53 13.10 -9.48
CA GLN A 262 18.36 12.67 -10.61
C GLN A 262 17.69 13.02 -11.96
N ALA A 263 18.47 13.58 -12.88
CA ALA A 263 18.04 13.75 -14.28
C ALA A 263 18.00 12.38 -14.97
N TYR A 264 16.86 12.06 -15.60
CA TYR A 264 16.69 10.83 -16.38
C TYR A 264 17.01 11.09 -17.85
N PRO A 265 17.67 10.14 -18.54
CA PRO A 265 17.86 10.20 -19.99
C PRO A 265 16.54 9.88 -20.72
N GLY A 266 16.52 10.11 -22.03
CA GLY A 266 15.37 9.83 -22.90
C GLY A 266 14.60 11.08 -23.32
N GLU A 267 13.62 10.90 -24.21
CA GLU A 267 12.74 11.97 -24.67
C GLU A 267 11.70 12.29 -23.58
N GLU A 268 11.60 13.57 -23.19
CA GLU A 268 10.65 14.03 -22.15
C GLU A 268 9.28 14.32 -22.74
N PHE A 269 8.27 13.56 -22.34
CA PHE A 269 6.87 13.83 -22.64
C PHE A 269 6.19 14.46 -21.39
N PRO A 270 5.84 15.76 -21.42
CA PRO A 270 5.17 16.43 -20.31
C PRO A 270 3.68 16.04 -20.24
N LEU A 271 3.18 15.79 -19.03
CA LEU A 271 1.77 15.48 -18.80
C LEU A 271 0.92 16.76 -18.82
N THR A 272 -0.32 16.66 -19.32
CA THR A 272 -1.25 17.80 -19.34
C THR A 272 -1.70 18.20 -17.92
N PRO A 273 -2.30 19.39 -17.75
CA PRO A 273 -3.05 19.72 -16.53
C PRO A 273 -4.04 18.60 -16.15
N ALA A 274 -4.13 18.27 -14.87
CA ALA A 274 -5.15 17.34 -14.41
C ALA A 274 -6.54 17.91 -14.71
N LYS A 275 -7.40 17.09 -15.31
CA LYS A 275 -8.72 17.43 -15.86
C LYS A 275 -9.70 18.00 -14.83
N TYR A 276 -9.43 17.71 -13.56
CA TYR A 276 -10.04 18.34 -12.40
C TYR A 276 -8.95 18.63 -11.35
N ASP A 277 -9.12 19.69 -10.58
CA ASP A 277 -8.18 20.06 -9.52
C ASP A 277 -8.24 19.10 -8.31
N ALA A 278 -7.30 19.28 -7.37
CA ALA A 278 -7.21 18.42 -6.19
C ALA A 278 -8.48 18.50 -5.32
N ALA A 279 -9.13 19.66 -5.22
CA ALA A 279 -10.37 19.83 -4.48
C ALA A 279 -11.54 19.04 -5.13
N SER A 280 -11.69 19.12 -6.45
CA SER A 280 -12.70 18.40 -7.22
C SER A 280 -12.47 16.88 -7.25
N TYR A 281 -11.22 16.44 -7.13
CA TYR A 281 -10.87 15.03 -6.94
C TYR A 281 -11.23 14.56 -5.53
N LEU A 282 -10.71 15.24 -4.49
CA LEU A 282 -10.93 14.90 -3.10
C LEU A 282 -12.43 14.94 -2.70
N GLY A 283 -13.19 15.92 -3.20
CA GLY A 283 -14.63 16.06 -2.96
C GLY A 283 -15.52 14.96 -3.56
N LYS A 284 -14.93 13.94 -4.22
CA LYS A 284 -15.63 12.70 -4.60
C LYS A 284 -15.10 11.45 -3.88
N LEU A 285 -14.20 11.61 -2.92
CA LEU A 285 -13.64 10.54 -2.07
C LEU A 285 -14.26 10.52 -0.67
N GLU A 286 -15.43 11.14 -0.49
CA GLU A 286 -16.16 11.13 0.78
C GLU A 286 -16.69 9.73 1.12
N ASP A 287 -17.06 8.93 0.10
CA ASP A 287 -17.53 7.56 0.22
C ASP A 287 -16.72 6.61 -0.67
N ILE A 288 -15.64 6.05 -0.13
CA ILE A 288 -14.82 5.05 -0.82
C ILE A 288 -15.47 3.66 -0.68
N GLU A 289 -16.31 3.30 -1.65
CA GLU A 289 -16.94 1.98 -1.75
C GLU A 289 -15.93 0.83 -1.87
N MET A 290 -16.33 -0.37 -1.44
CA MET A 290 -15.51 -1.58 -1.63
C MET A 290 -15.35 -1.93 -3.11
N SER A 291 -14.15 -2.34 -3.52
CA SER A 291 -13.92 -2.82 -4.88
C SER A 291 -14.80 -4.03 -5.20
N SER A 292 -15.57 -3.93 -6.29
CA SER A 292 -16.30 -5.06 -6.88
C SER A 292 -15.36 -6.23 -7.17
N ARG A 293 -15.82 -7.45 -6.93
CA ARG A 293 -15.07 -8.67 -7.28
C ARG A 293 -15.10 -8.96 -8.78
N ASN A 294 -16.12 -8.48 -9.50
CA ASN A 294 -16.29 -8.75 -10.92
C ASN A 294 -15.42 -7.81 -11.74
N GLN A 295 -14.26 -8.29 -12.18
CA GLN A 295 -13.39 -7.58 -13.13
C GLN A 295 -13.81 -7.94 -14.56
N HIS A 296 -14.18 -6.94 -15.35
CA HIS A 296 -14.48 -7.13 -16.77
C HIS A 296 -13.19 -7.04 -17.62
N PRO A 297 -13.07 -7.80 -18.72
CA PRO A 297 -11.96 -7.63 -19.67
C PRO A 297 -11.95 -6.21 -20.26
N PHE A 298 -10.76 -5.66 -20.52
CA PHE A 298 -10.66 -4.33 -21.11
C PHE A 298 -11.18 -4.33 -22.57
N ARG A 299 -11.86 -3.25 -22.95
CA ARG A 299 -12.28 -3.00 -24.34
C ARG A 299 -11.19 -2.26 -25.10
N LYS A 300 -10.96 -2.67 -26.34
CA LYS A 300 -10.02 -1.99 -27.25
C LYS A 300 -10.56 -0.64 -27.72
N VAL A 301 -10.35 0.40 -26.90
CA VAL A 301 -10.75 1.78 -27.16
C VAL A 301 -9.65 2.70 -26.67
N GLY A 302 -9.02 3.45 -27.57
CA GLY A 302 -7.91 4.35 -27.27
C GLY A 302 -8.23 5.36 -26.16
N PHE A 303 -7.19 5.73 -25.41
CA PHE A 303 -7.30 6.36 -24.10
C PHE A 303 -6.89 7.83 -24.13
N ASP A 304 -7.75 8.69 -23.60
CA ASP A 304 -7.68 10.15 -23.71
C ASP A 304 -6.44 10.70 -22.95
N LEU A 305 -5.66 11.59 -23.58
CA LEU A 305 -4.41 12.14 -23.01
C LEU A 305 -4.62 12.81 -21.64
N ASP A 306 -5.71 13.55 -21.48
CA ASP A 306 -6.02 14.24 -20.23
C ASP A 306 -6.44 13.29 -19.12
N ASP A 307 -7.08 12.16 -19.46
CA ASP A 307 -7.42 11.13 -18.46
C ASP A 307 -6.14 10.41 -18.00
N PHE A 308 -5.22 10.10 -18.93
CA PHE A 308 -3.91 9.52 -18.64
C PHE A 308 -3.07 10.44 -17.73
N SER A 309 -2.96 11.71 -18.12
CA SER A 309 -2.24 12.74 -17.36
C SER A 309 -2.86 12.97 -15.97
N SER A 310 -4.18 12.96 -15.86
CA SER A 310 -4.89 13.12 -14.58
C SER A 310 -4.61 11.97 -13.62
N MET A 311 -4.69 10.71 -14.08
CA MET A 311 -4.44 9.55 -13.23
C MET A 311 -3.02 9.54 -12.66
N LEU A 312 -2.02 9.89 -13.46
CA LEU A 312 -0.63 10.01 -13.00
C LEU A 312 -0.45 11.18 -12.02
N ARG A 313 -1.07 12.34 -12.31
CA ARG A 313 -0.89 13.56 -11.50
C ARG A 313 -1.64 13.55 -10.16
N TRP A 314 -2.78 12.87 -10.04
CA TRP A 314 -3.45 12.77 -8.73
C TRP A 314 -2.69 11.88 -7.73
N LEU A 315 -1.70 11.09 -8.16
CA LEU A 315 -0.77 10.40 -7.26
C LEU A 315 0.00 11.41 -6.36
N GLU A 316 0.22 12.63 -6.84
CA GLU A 316 0.87 13.72 -6.09
C GLU A 316 0.03 14.20 -4.88
N VAL A 317 -1.30 14.04 -4.90
CA VAL A 317 -2.21 14.58 -3.85
C VAL A 317 -2.05 13.85 -2.51
N GLY A 318 -1.84 12.54 -2.55
CA GLY A 318 -1.64 11.75 -1.33
C GLY A 318 -0.20 11.76 -0.79
N GLN A 319 0.82 11.98 -1.64
CA GLN A 319 2.26 11.67 -1.46
C GLN A 319 2.65 10.27 -1.95
N ILE A 320 3.39 10.23 -3.07
CA ILE A 320 3.76 9.01 -3.81
C ILE A 320 4.62 8.02 -3.01
N ASN A 321 5.42 8.54 -2.09
CA ASN A 321 6.40 7.76 -1.33
C ASN A 321 6.00 7.62 0.15
N LEU A 322 4.70 7.55 0.43
CA LEU A 322 4.08 7.66 1.76
C LEU A 322 4.87 7.01 2.93
N PHE A 323 5.35 5.78 2.78
CA PHE A 323 6.10 5.06 3.83
C PHE A 323 7.61 4.93 3.56
N GLY A 324 8.18 5.61 2.55
CA GLY A 324 9.50 5.26 2.01
C GLY A 324 10.35 6.45 1.55
N ALA A 325 11.68 6.30 1.63
CA ALA A 325 12.65 7.32 1.19
C ALA A 325 12.83 7.35 -0.35
N GLY A 326 11.76 7.48 -1.13
CA GLY A 326 11.83 7.73 -2.58
C GLY A 326 12.45 6.61 -3.43
N LEU A 327 12.36 5.36 -3.00
CA LEU A 327 13.08 4.21 -3.59
C LEU A 327 12.27 3.43 -4.63
N LEU A 328 10.94 3.57 -4.62
CA LEU A 328 10.05 2.89 -5.56
C LEU A 328 10.04 3.64 -6.91
N LYS A 329 10.35 2.93 -7.98
CA LYS A 329 10.47 3.44 -9.34
C LYS A 329 9.20 3.10 -10.12
N ILE A 330 8.54 4.14 -10.63
CA ILE A 330 7.32 4.04 -11.44
C ILE A 330 7.70 4.03 -12.92
N TRP A 331 7.47 2.91 -13.59
CA TRP A 331 7.54 2.79 -15.04
C TRP A 331 6.12 2.83 -15.61
N VAL A 332 5.97 3.43 -16.79
CA VAL A 332 4.70 3.55 -17.52
C VAL A 332 4.84 2.88 -18.87
N ILE A 333 4.03 1.84 -19.11
CA ILE A 333 4.04 1.05 -20.34
C ILE A 333 2.83 1.51 -21.15
N SER A 334 3.04 2.31 -22.20
CA SER A 334 1.98 2.88 -23.05
C SER A 334 1.66 1.96 -24.22
N PHE A 335 0.38 1.67 -24.48
CA PHE A 335 -0.06 0.86 -25.63
C PHE A 335 -1.01 1.59 -26.58
N ASP A 336 -2.03 2.26 -26.04
CA ASP A 336 -3.14 2.87 -26.79
C ASP A 336 -3.62 4.15 -26.08
N VAL A 337 -2.70 5.10 -25.88
CA VAL A 337 -2.95 6.43 -25.29
C VAL A 337 -2.79 7.50 -26.38
N MET A 338 -3.76 8.41 -26.50
CA MET A 338 -3.75 9.45 -27.52
C MET A 338 -2.54 10.38 -27.36
N PHE A 339 -1.84 10.62 -28.48
CA PHE A 339 -0.64 11.46 -28.59
C PHE A 339 0.59 10.99 -27.79
N VAL A 340 0.52 9.89 -27.04
CA VAL A 340 1.68 9.22 -26.43
C VAL A 340 2.07 8.04 -27.31
N TYR A 341 3.32 7.94 -27.72
CA TYR A 341 3.77 6.77 -28.50
C TYR A 341 3.68 5.47 -27.67
N PRO A 342 3.42 4.32 -28.30
CA PRO A 342 3.56 3.03 -27.62
C PRO A 342 5.03 2.80 -27.23
N GLY A 343 5.27 2.38 -25.98
CA GLY A 343 6.64 2.27 -25.46
C GLY A 343 6.70 2.17 -23.94
N VAL A 344 7.92 2.03 -23.43
CA VAL A 344 8.22 2.00 -21.99
C VAL A 344 8.87 3.32 -21.58
N TYR A 345 8.26 3.95 -20.58
CA TYR A 345 8.64 5.25 -20.05
C TYR A 345 8.94 5.17 -18.56
N ARG A 346 9.75 6.11 -18.05
CA ARG A 346 9.99 6.31 -16.62
C ARG A 346 9.25 7.56 -16.14
N TYR A 347 8.33 7.43 -15.19
CA TYR A 347 7.60 8.59 -14.63
C TYR A 347 8.43 9.32 -13.58
N VAL A 348 8.54 10.64 -13.74
CA VAL A 348 9.27 11.54 -12.83
C VAL A 348 8.29 12.56 -12.24
N PRO A 349 7.68 12.29 -11.07
CA PRO A 349 6.59 13.10 -10.53
C PRO A 349 6.92 14.58 -10.39
N VAL A 350 8.11 14.90 -9.88
CA VAL A 350 8.57 16.29 -9.66
C VAL A 350 8.59 17.14 -10.94
N ARG A 351 8.79 16.52 -12.12
CA ARG A 351 8.69 17.19 -13.42
C ARG A 351 7.29 17.18 -14.03
N LYS A 352 6.41 16.29 -13.54
CA LYS A 352 5.10 15.97 -14.14
C LYS A 352 5.24 15.48 -15.59
N SER A 353 6.27 14.66 -15.83
CA SER A 353 6.64 14.16 -17.16
C SER A 353 6.98 12.66 -17.12
N VAL A 354 6.84 12.00 -18.27
CA VAL A 354 7.29 10.62 -18.49
C VAL A 354 8.41 10.61 -19.54
N PHE A 355 9.49 9.88 -19.28
CA PHE A 355 10.71 9.87 -20.10
C PHE A 355 10.82 8.56 -20.87
N MET A 356 10.81 8.58 -22.21
CA MET A 356 10.88 7.35 -23.01
C MET A 356 12.23 6.65 -22.78
N GLN A 357 12.20 5.39 -22.34
CA GLN A 357 13.38 4.55 -22.19
C GLN A 357 13.48 3.50 -23.32
N SER A 358 12.34 2.98 -23.80
CA SER A 358 12.29 2.10 -24.97
C SER A 358 11.05 2.35 -25.83
N ALA A 359 11.24 2.35 -27.16
CA ALA A 359 10.17 2.41 -28.15
C ALA A 359 9.72 1.01 -28.63
N ILE A 360 10.37 -0.07 -28.20
CA ILE A 360 10.14 -1.43 -28.71
C ILE A 360 9.18 -2.17 -27.78
N LEU A 361 7.87 -2.01 -28.02
CA LEU A 361 6.83 -2.67 -27.23
C LEU A 361 5.91 -3.52 -28.11
N ASN A 362 5.59 -4.73 -27.63
CA ASN A 362 4.68 -5.64 -28.34
C ASN A 362 3.58 -6.13 -27.40
N ILE A 363 2.37 -5.57 -27.55
CA ILE A 363 1.20 -5.88 -26.71
C ILE A 363 0.86 -7.38 -26.65
N LYS A 364 1.11 -8.14 -27.74
CA LYS A 364 0.89 -9.60 -27.77
C LYS A 364 1.97 -10.41 -27.05
N LYS A 365 3.16 -9.84 -26.84
CA LYS A 365 4.15 -10.40 -25.91
C LYS A 365 3.80 -10.02 -24.47
N PHE A 366 3.40 -8.77 -24.23
CA PHE A 366 3.03 -8.28 -22.91
C PHE A 366 1.89 -9.11 -22.29
N ALA A 367 0.80 -9.31 -23.03
CA ALA A 367 -0.27 -10.20 -22.57
C ALA A 367 0.23 -11.63 -22.25
N LYS A 368 1.18 -12.17 -23.03
CA LYS A 368 1.77 -13.49 -22.79
C LYS A 368 2.72 -13.58 -21.59
N CYS A 369 3.20 -12.45 -21.05
CA CYS A 369 3.91 -12.44 -19.79
C CYS A 369 2.98 -12.74 -18.59
N HIS A 370 1.67 -12.82 -18.78
CA HIS A 370 0.68 -13.10 -17.74
C HIS A 370 0.23 -14.57 -17.77
N ALA A 371 -0.14 -15.13 -16.62
CA ALA A 371 -0.65 -16.49 -16.48
C ALA A 371 -2.01 -16.70 -17.18
N VAL A 372 -2.81 -15.63 -17.26
CA VAL A 372 -4.09 -15.56 -17.99
C VAL A 372 -4.03 -14.32 -18.90
N PRO A 373 -3.51 -14.43 -20.14
CA PRO A 373 -3.25 -13.28 -21.01
C PRO A 373 -4.44 -12.33 -21.23
N GLU A 374 -5.66 -12.86 -21.16
CA GLU A 374 -6.94 -12.15 -21.30
C GLU A 374 -7.17 -11.07 -20.23
N VAL A 375 -6.43 -11.06 -19.11
CA VAL A 375 -6.49 -9.98 -18.10
C VAL A 375 -5.77 -8.72 -18.56
N ALA A 376 -4.78 -8.87 -19.45
CA ALA A 376 -3.89 -7.82 -19.92
C ALA A 376 -4.13 -7.42 -21.39
N GLU A 377 -4.88 -8.21 -22.16
CA GLU A 377 -5.37 -7.79 -23.47
C GLU A 377 -6.17 -6.48 -23.39
N ASN A 378 -5.98 -5.61 -24.38
CA ASN A 378 -6.59 -4.28 -24.49
C ASN A 378 -6.31 -3.32 -23.31
N THR A 379 -5.32 -3.60 -22.48
CA THR A 379 -4.73 -2.60 -21.56
C THR A 379 -4.26 -1.39 -22.37
N ALA A 380 -4.67 -0.18 -21.97
CA ALA A 380 -4.30 1.05 -22.67
C ALA A 380 -2.93 1.57 -22.22
N PHE A 381 -2.67 1.48 -20.91
CA PHE A 381 -1.34 1.59 -20.32
C PHE A 381 -1.26 0.80 -19.02
N ALA A 382 -0.04 0.41 -18.62
CA ALA A 382 0.22 -0.20 -17.32
C ALA A 382 1.24 0.64 -16.52
N LEU A 383 1.14 0.60 -15.19
CA LEU A 383 2.25 0.98 -14.31
C LEU A 383 2.98 -0.28 -13.86
N LEU A 384 4.30 -0.31 -14.04
CA LEU A 384 5.16 -1.33 -13.48
C LEU A 384 5.98 -0.69 -12.35
N LEU A 385 5.76 -1.16 -11.13
CA LEU A 385 6.36 -0.61 -9.91
C LEU A 385 7.55 -1.48 -9.52
N THR A 386 8.74 -0.89 -9.47
CA THR A 386 10.00 -1.61 -9.29
C THR A 386 10.85 -0.99 -8.20
N ALA A 387 11.78 -1.76 -7.62
CA ALA A 387 12.77 -1.26 -6.68
C ALA A 387 14.11 -1.98 -6.88
N ASP A 388 15.23 -1.27 -6.72
CA ASP A 388 16.51 -1.94 -6.48
C ASP A 388 16.51 -2.38 -5.00
N LEU A 389 16.31 -3.68 -4.76
CA LEU A 389 16.22 -4.21 -3.39
C LEU A 389 17.56 -4.16 -2.67
N ASN A 390 18.69 -4.17 -3.38
CA ASN A 390 20.02 -4.08 -2.77
C ASN A 390 20.30 -2.64 -2.30
N GLU A 391 20.05 -1.64 -3.16
CA GLU A 391 20.08 -0.22 -2.80
C GLU A 391 19.13 0.05 -1.63
N SER A 392 17.91 -0.48 -1.71
CA SER A 392 16.87 -0.20 -0.72
C SER A 392 17.19 -0.78 0.65
N CYS A 393 17.64 -2.04 0.73
CA CYS A 393 18.06 -2.63 2.01
C CYS A 393 19.39 -2.05 2.51
N ASN A 394 20.25 -1.54 1.63
CA ASN A 394 21.42 -0.76 2.05
C ASN A 394 21.05 0.59 2.70
N LEU A 395 19.84 1.12 2.50
CA LEU A 395 19.38 2.35 3.15
C LEU A 395 18.51 2.05 4.38
N LEU A 396 17.43 1.28 4.21
CA LEU A 396 16.37 1.12 5.22
C LEU A 396 16.43 -0.20 6.02
N GLY A 397 17.48 -1.01 5.80
CA GLY A 397 17.55 -2.38 6.33
C GLY A 397 16.54 -3.29 5.62
N GLU A 398 16.31 -4.50 6.13
CA GLU A 398 15.33 -5.42 5.53
C GLU A 398 13.91 -4.80 5.51
N ARG A 399 13.58 -3.91 6.46
CA ARG A 399 12.31 -3.15 6.51
C ARG A 399 12.04 -2.31 5.24
N ALA A 400 13.06 -2.06 4.41
CA ALA A 400 12.90 -1.54 3.05
C ALA A 400 11.82 -2.27 2.25
N TYR A 401 11.77 -3.60 2.36
CA TYR A 401 10.85 -4.44 1.59
C TYR A 401 9.38 -4.17 1.95
N ARG A 402 9.10 -3.93 3.24
CA ARG A 402 7.79 -3.47 3.73
C ARG A 402 7.37 -2.18 3.07
N TYR A 403 8.25 -1.17 3.11
CA TYR A 403 7.97 0.15 2.58
C TYR A 403 7.75 0.18 1.07
N MET A 404 8.43 -0.69 0.31
CA MET A 404 8.19 -0.80 -1.14
C MET A 404 6.82 -1.41 -1.44
N ASN A 405 6.40 -2.45 -0.72
CA ASN A 405 5.08 -3.05 -0.90
C ASN A 405 3.95 -2.13 -0.41
N LEU A 406 4.12 -1.44 0.72
CA LEU A 406 3.18 -0.43 1.21
C LEU A 406 2.99 0.71 0.19
N ASN A 407 4.08 1.25 -0.37
CA ASN A 407 3.98 2.31 -1.38
C ASN A 407 3.37 1.80 -2.70
N ALA A 408 3.67 0.57 -3.11
CA ALA A 408 3.04 -0.05 -4.28
C ALA A 408 1.51 -0.20 -4.09
N GLY A 409 1.08 -0.65 -2.91
CA GLY A 409 -0.32 -0.69 -2.50
C GLY A 409 -1.00 0.69 -2.49
N TYR A 410 -0.30 1.71 -1.99
CA TYR A 410 -0.80 3.09 -2.00
C TYR A 410 -1.01 3.61 -3.43
N ILE A 411 -0.07 3.35 -4.37
CA ILE A 411 -0.21 3.74 -5.77
C ILE A 411 -1.36 2.97 -6.44
N ALA A 412 -1.48 1.66 -6.18
CA ALA A 412 -2.57 0.81 -6.65
C ALA A 412 -3.96 1.38 -6.31
N GLN A 413 -4.18 1.75 -5.04
CA GLN A 413 -5.45 2.36 -4.62
C GLN A 413 -5.64 3.76 -5.22
N SER A 414 -4.60 4.59 -5.23
CA SER A 414 -4.66 5.94 -5.78
C SER A 414 -5.03 5.93 -7.28
N MET A 415 -4.49 4.97 -8.04
CA MET A 415 -4.88 4.71 -9.44
C MET A 415 -6.33 4.22 -9.55
N LYS A 416 -6.80 3.34 -8.66
CA LYS A 416 -8.20 2.85 -8.69
C LYS A 416 -9.21 3.97 -8.45
N LEU A 417 -8.97 4.83 -7.46
CA LEU A 417 -9.81 6.00 -7.14
C LEU A 417 -9.79 7.02 -8.30
N SER A 418 -8.61 7.28 -8.87
CA SER A 418 -8.45 8.10 -10.08
C SER A 418 -9.22 7.52 -11.27
N GLY A 419 -9.21 6.19 -11.42
CA GLY A 419 -9.95 5.47 -12.44
C GLY A 419 -11.46 5.62 -12.28
N GLN A 420 -11.98 5.38 -11.07
CA GLN A 420 -13.41 5.56 -10.75
C GLN A 420 -13.90 6.98 -11.07
N MET A 421 -13.14 8.01 -10.66
CA MET A 421 -13.41 9.43 -10.97
C MET A 421 -13.53 9.70 -12.48
N LEU A 422 -12.70 9.03 -13.30
CA LEU A 422 -12.63 9.21 -14.76
C LEU A 422 -13.41 8.15 -15.55
N ARG A 423 -14.18 7.28 -14.88
CA ARG A 423 -14.86 6.10 -15.48
C ARG A 423 -13.92 5.22 -16.30
N LYS A 424 -12.74 4.93 -15.74
CA LYS A 424 -11.72 4.00 -16.24
C LYS A 424 -11.59 2.84 -15.28
N GLU A 425 -11.24 1.67 -15.79
CA GLU A 425 -11.03 0.50 -14.96
C GLU A 425 -9.54 0.30 -14.69
N THR A 426 -9.24 -0.12 -13.46
CA THR A 426 -7.90 -0.29 -12.93
C THR A 426 -7.82 -1.63 -12.22
N ARG A 427 -6.85 -2.45 -12.61
CA ARG A 427 -6.63 -3.81 -12.13
C ARG A 427 -5.17 -3.93 -11.68
N CYS A 428 -4.94 -4.33 -10.43
CA CYS A 428 -3.61 -4.76 -10.01
C CYS A 428 -3.47 -6.23 -10.34
N GLU A 429 -2.43 -6.58 -11.10
CA GLU A 429 -2.17 -7.96 -11.53
C GLU A 429 -0.99 -8.54 -10.74
N ARG A 430 -0.98 -9.87 -10.59
CA ARG A 430 -0.16 -10.62 -9.61
C ARG A 430 0.46 -11.88 -10.19
N PHE A 431 -0.16 -12.45 -11.23
CA PHE A 431 0.25 -13.72 -11.80
C PHE A 431 0.93 -13.49 -13.16
N PHE A 432 2.13 -12.92 -13.14
CA PHE A 432 2.96 -12.67 -14.32
C PHE A 432 4.39 -13.23 -14.15
N TYR A 433 5.02 -13.58 -15.27
CA TYR A 433 6.38 -14.09 -15.32
C TYR A 433 7.36 -12.91 -15.23
N HIS A 434 7.84 -12.61 -14.02
CA HIS A 434 8.69 -11.45 -13.71
C HIS A 434 9.86 -11.26 -14.69
N ASP A 435 10.60 -12.33 -15.02
CA ASP A 435 11.75 -12.26 -15.93
C ASP A 435 11.36 -11.96 -17.39
N GLU A 436 10.26 -12.53 -17.87
CA GLU A 436 9.76 -12.25 -19.23
C GLU A 436 9.28 -10.80 -19.34
N LEU A 437 8.61 -10.30 -18.31
CA LEU A 437 8.10 -8.93 -18.24
C LEU A 437 9.24 -7.90 -18.11
N LYS A 438 10.21 -8.12 -17.21
CA LYS A 438 11.44 -7.30 -17.13
C LYS A 438 12.15 -7.23 -18.47
N LYS A 439 12.34 -8.38 -19.13
CA LYS A 439 13.04 -8.48 -20.41
C LYS A 439 12.27 -7.85 -21.57
N LEU A 440 10.94 -7.95 -21.57
CA LEU A 440 10.11 -7.30 -22.59
C LEU A 440 10.10 -5.77 -22.46
N CYS A 441 10.12 -5.27 -21.22
CA CYS A 441 10.07 -3.85 -20.93
C CYS A 441 11.45 -3.20 -20.72
N GLU A 442 12.53 -3.93 -20.99
CA GLU A 442 13.94 -3.49 -20.88
C GLU A 442 14.28 -2.88 -19.51
N ILE A 443 13.66 -3.43 -18.45
CA ILE A 443 13.85 -3.03 -17.05
C ILE A 443 15.25 -3.45 -16.58
N PRO A 444 16.03 -2.58 -15.92
CA PRO A 444 17.38 -2.89 -15.45
C PRO A 444 17.46 -4.18 -14.62
N GLU A 445 18.52 -4.97 -14.80
CA GLU A 445 18.64 -6.29 -14.15
C GLU A 445 18.59 -6.22 -12.62
N GLY A 446 19.15 -5.17 -12.01
CA GLY A 446 19.11 -4.93 -10.56
C GLY A 446 17.76 -4.46 -9.99
N GLU A 447 16.77 -4.13 -10.84
CA GLU A 447 15.44 -3.73 -10.40
C GLU A 447 14.49 -4.94 -10.32
N SER A 448 13.89 -5.15 -9.16
CA SER A 448 12.85 -6.16 -8.93
C SER A 448 11.46 -5.57 -9.14
N ILE A 449 10.54 -6.30 -9.77
CA ILE A 449 9.13 -5.88 -9.91
C ILE A 449 8.40 -6.13 -8.58
N VAL A 450 7.90 -5.07 -7.96
CA VAL A 450 7.12 -5.11 -6.72
C VAL A 450 5.63 -5.31 -7.01
N ALA A 451 5.08 -4.62 -8.02
CA ALA A 451 3.68 -4.72 -8.41
C ALA A 451 3.43 -4.24 -9.85
N GLU A 452 2.29 -4.64 -10.42
CA GLU A 452 1.80 -4.16 -11.73
C GLU A 452 0.36 -3.66 -11.62
N ILE A 453 0.05 -2.56 -12.32
CA ILE A 453 -1.27 -1.92 -12.33
C ILE A 453 -1.69 -1.67 -13.78
N LEU A 454 -2.59 -2.50 -14.30
CA LEU A 454 -3.17 -2.39 -15.64
C LEU A 454 -4.32 -1.37 -15.65
N VAL A 455 -4.38 -0.52 -16.67
CA VAL A 455 -5.40 0.54 -16.84
C VAL A 455 -6.04 0.47 -18.22
N GLY A 456 -7.38 0.61 -18.27
CA GLY A 456 -8.13 0.60 -19.52
C GLY A 456 -9.57 1.08 -19.38
N LYS A 457 -10.39 0.77 -20.39
CA LYS A 457 -11.84 1.03 -20.42
C LYS A 457 -12.58 -0.31 -20.34
N ALA A 458 -13.58 -0.42 -19.46
CA ALA A 458 -14.40 -1.63 -19.27
C ALA A 458 -15.68 -1.63 -20.12
#